data_AF-A0A174JRT0-F1
#
_entry.id   AF-A0A174JRT0-F1
#
_cell.length_a   1.000
_cell.length_b   1.000
_cell.length_c   1.000
_cell.angle_alpha   90.00
_cell.angle_beta   90.00
_cell.angle_gamma   90.00
#
_symmetry.space_group_name_H-M   'P 1'
#
loop_
_entity.id
_entity.type
_entity.pdbx_description
1 polymer ?
#
loop_
_entity_poly.entity_id
_entity_poly.type
_entity_poly.pdbx_seq_one_letter_code
_entity_poly.pdbx_strand_id
1 'polypeptide(L)'
;MAGTRKTRVPMVEQIRLINECRQSGMTDADWCRENDIAVSTFYNWVSRCRKTAADQIPAANYGHLEVPRPKQDVVPIDIVPDHIPEQHTASQMLNSNLDNSHTIEVSMKDITVRISNDADPVLLTRTFRMLQEFSC
;
A
#
# COMPACT_ATOMS: atom_id res chain seq x y z
N MET A 1 23.50 38.45 3.20
CA MET A 1 23.87 37.66 2.00
C MET A 1 22.62 37.50 1.14
N ALA A 2 22.63 38.03 -0.08
CA ALA A 2 21.47 38.01 -0.97
C ALA A 2 21.23 36.58 -1.47
N GLY A 3 20.13 35.95 -1.03
CA GLY A 3 19.71 34.66 -1.56
C GLY A 3 19.30 34.82 -3.01
N THR A 4 20.18 34.43 -3.94
CA THR A 4 19.86 34.31 -5.36
C THR A 4 18.73 33.29 -5.49
N ARG A 5 17.51 33.75 -5.77
CA ARG A 5 16.38 32.86 -6.07
C ARG A 5 16.75 32.08 -7.33
N LYS A 6 17.02 30.78 -7.20
CA LYS A 6 17.23 29.88 -8.34
C LYS A 6 16.08 30.11 -9.34
N THR A 7 16.40 30.38 -10.60
CA THR A 7 15.42 30.61 -11.67
C THR A 7 14.46 29.42 -11.71
N ARG A 8 13.15 29.70 -11.69
CA ARG A 8 12.14 28.64 -11.73
C ARG A 8 12.25 27.90 -13.05
N VAL A 9 12.53 26.59 -12.99
CA VAL A 9 12.52 25.72 -14.16
C VAL A 9 11.11 25.76 -14.79
N PRO A 10 10.96 26.10 -16.07
CA PRO A 10 9.67 26.17 -16.73
C PRO A 10 9.03 24.78 -16.85
N MET A 11 7.71 24.73 -16.98
CA MET A 11 6.94 23.47 -16.96
C MET A 11 7.40 22.45 -18.00
N VAL A 12 7.70 22.91 -19.22
CA VAL A 12 8.19 22.05 -20.31
C VAL A 12 9.51 21.37 -19.96
N GLU A 13 10.39 22.10 -19.27
CA GLU A 13 11.70 21.60 -18.85
C GLU A 13 11.56 20.64 -17.66
N GLN A 14 10.60 20.87 -16.77
CA GLN A 14 10.25 19.91 -15.72
C GLN A 14 9.80 18.57 -16.32
N ILE A 15 8.95 18.59 -17.34
CA ILE A 15 8.50 17.37 -18.04
C ILE A 15 9.68 16.66 -18.72
N ARG A 16 10.56 17.41 -19.40
CA ARG A 16 11.77 16.87 -20.03
C ARG A 16 12.66 16.13 -19.02
N LEU A 17 12.96 16.78 -17.89
CA LEU A 17 13.79 16.20 -16.83
C LEU A 17 13.14 14.98 -16.16
N ILE A 18 11.82 14.99 -15.98
CA ILE A 18 11.09 13.82 -15.47
C ILE A 18 11.23 12.65 -16.45
N ASN A 19 11.06 12.88 -17.76
CA ASN A 19 11.20 11.82 -18.77
C ASN A 19 12.63 11.28 -18.82
N GLU A 20 13.63 12.14 -18.72
CA GLU A 20 15.05 11.77 -18.68
C GLU A 20 15.35 10.90 -17.44
N CYS A 21 14.85 11.29 -16.27
CA CYS A 21 14.92 10.49 -15.05
C CYS A 21 14.30 9.09 -15.25
N ARG A 22 13.14 9.01 -15.91
CA ARG A 22 12.45 7.73 -16.15
C ARG A 22 13.16 6.84 -17.18
N GLN A 23 13.83 7.42 -18.16
CA GLN A 23 14.58 6.67 -19.17
C GLN A 23 15.98 6.26 -18.70
N SER A 24 16.51 6.91 -17.66
CA SER A 24 17.85 6.63 -17.12
C SER A 24 18.01 5.21 -16.53
N GLY A 25 16.91 4.56 -16.16
CA GLY A 25 16.94 3.27 -15.45
C GLY A 25 17.46 3.34 -14.00
N MET A 26 17.80 4.54 -13.51
CA MET A 26 18.21 4.78 -12.12
C MET A 26 17.00 5.02 -11.22
N THR A 27 17.20 4.96 -9.91
CA THR A 27 16.18 5.41 -8.96
C THR A 27 16.02 6.93 -9.02
N ASP A 28 14.82 7.45 -8.75
CA ASP A 28 14.56 8.89 -8.72
C ASP A 28 15.52 9.64 -7.79
N ALA A 29 15.88 9.03 -6.65
CA ALA A 29 16.77 9.61 -5.67
C ALA A 29 18.21 9.73 -6.19
N ASP A 30 18.71 8.69 -6.86
CA ASP A 30 20.07 8.68 -7.41
C ASP A 30 20.19 9.63 -8.60
N TRP A 31 19.21 9.63 -9.51
CA TRP A 31 19.18 10.55 -10.64
C TRP A 31 19.10 12.01 -10.16
N CYS A 32 18.26 12.31 -9.17
CA CYS A 32 18.18 13.65 -8.58
C CYS A 32 19.51 14.09 -7.96
N ARG A 33 20.23 13.17 -7.28
CA ARG A 33 21.54 13.46 -6.69
C ARG A 33 22.58 13.79 -7.76
N GLU A 34 22.59 13.06 -8.86
CA GLU A 34 23.52 13.28 -9.98
C GLU A 34 23.24 14.58 -10.74
N ASN A 35 21.97 15.02 -10.77
CA ASN A 35 21.53 16.22 -11.48
C ASN A 35 21.41 17.48 -10.59
N ASP A 36 21.92 17.45 -9.35
CA ASP A 36 21.80 18.54 -8.35
C ASP A 36 20.35 19.04 -8.13
N ILE A 37 19.39 18.11 -8.18
CA ILE A 37 17.97 18.39 -7.94
C ILE A 37 17.60 17.85 -6.56
N ALA A 38 17.02 18.70 -5.72
CA ALA A 38 16.45 18.21 -4.46
C ALA A 38 15.27 17.26 -4.75
N VAL A 39 15.30 16.06 -4.18
CA VAL A 39 14.27 15.02 -4.38
C VAL A 39 12.85 15.55 -4.11
N SER A 40 12.68 16.40 -3.10
CA SER A 40 11.40 17.06 -2.79
C SER A 40 10.92 17.98 -3.92
N THR A 41 11.84 18.70 -4.57
CA THR A 41 11.54 19.56 -5.71
C THR A 41 11.12 18.74 -6.91
N PHE A 42 11.80 17.63 -7.17
CA PHE A 42 11.44 16.70 -8.23
C PHE A 42 10.02 16.14 -8.05
N TYR A 43 9.67 15.63 -6.86
CA TYR A 43 8.31 15.14 -6.61
C TYR A 43 7.24 16.25 -6.63
N ASN A 44 7.60 17.49 -6.27
CA ASN A 44 6.70 18.63 -6.46
C ASN A 44 6.41 18.87 -7.95
N TRP A 45 7.42 18.81 -8.81
CA TRP A 45 7.25 18.90 -10.27
C TRP A 45 6.40 17.76 -10.80
N VAL A 46 6.68 16.51 -10.43
CA VAL A 46 5.88 15.34 -10.83
C VAL A 46 4.40 15.51 -10.45
N SER A 47 4.12 15.94 -9.21
CA SER A 47 2.76 16.20 -8.75
C SER A 47 2.06 17.29 -9.56
N ARG A 48 2.76 18.38 -9.86
CA ARG A 48 2.23 19.50 -10.66
C ARG A 48 2.00 19.11 -12.13
N CYS A 49 2.97 18.42 -12.74
CA CYS A 49 2.85 17.93 -14.11
C CYS A 49 1.71 16.94 -14.27
N ARG A 50 1.48 16.04 -13.30
CA ARG A 50 0.33 15.12 -13.34
C ARG A 50 -1.02 15.85 -13.32
N LYS A 51 -1.12 17.01 -12.68
CA LYS A 51 -2.37 17.82 -12.64
C LYS A 51 -2.65 18.56 -13.95
N THR A 52 -1.62 18.91 -14.71
CA THR A 52 -1.75 19.78 -15.90
C THR A 52 -1.54 19.03 -17.21
N ALA A 53 -0.79 17.92 -17.19
CA ALA A 53 -0.42 17.12 -18.35
C ALA A 53 -0.26 15.64 -17.92
N ALA A 54 -1.35 15.05 -17.40
CA ALA A 54 -1.36 13.68 -16.88
C ALA A 54 -0.79 12.65 -17.88
N ASP A 55 -1.13 12.81 -19.16
CA ASP A 55 -0.74 11.87 -20.23
C ASP A 55 0.76 11.97 -20.61
N GLN A 56 1.48 12.99 -20.15
CA GLN A 56 2.89 13.22 -20.50
C GLN A 56 3.87 12.77 -19.41
N ILE A 57 3.38 12.24 -18.28
CA ILE A 57 4.21 11.81 -17.15
C ILE A 57 4.18 10.28 -17.04
N PRO A 58 5.28 9.59 -17.38
CA PRO A 58 5.39 8.14 -17.25
C PRO A 58 5.25 7.67 -15.80
N ALA A 59 4.90 6.39 -15.64
CA ALA A 59 4.82 5.73 -14.33
C ALA A 59 6.17 5.79 -13.59
N ALA A 60 6.11 5.71 -12.26
CA ALA A 60 7.31 5.78 -11.46
C ALA A 60 8.14 4.49 -11.52
N ASN A 61 9.45 4.65 -11.67
CA ASN A 61 10.45 3.59 -11.64
C ASN A 61 10.77 3.25 -10.19
N TYR A 62 9.96 2.37 -9.59
CA TYR A 62 10.17 1.90 -8.22
C TYR A 62 11.31 0.86 -8.10
N GLY A 63 12.31 0.91 -8.98
CA GLY A 63 13.40 -0.08 -9.00
C GLY A 63 12.94 -1.50 -9.34
N HIS A 64 11.75 -1.67 -9.90
CA HIS A 64 11.31 -2.95 -10.43
C HIS A 64 12.03 -3.17 -11.75
N LEU A 65 13.11 -3.98 -11.72
CA LEU A 65 13.76 -4.48 -12.92
C LEU A 65 12.68 -5.12 -13.81
N GLU A 66 12.36 -4.47 -14.94
CA GLU A 66 11.49 -5.08 -15.97
C GLU A 66 12.18 -6.26 -16.66
N VAL A 67 13.50 -6.38 -16.50
CA VAL A 67 14.28 -7.54 -16.91
C VAL A 67 14.14 -8.61 -15.83
N PRO A 68 13.55 -9.80 -16.12
CA PRO A 68 13.58 -10.92 -15.20
C PRO A 68 15.03 -11.15 -14.78
N ARG A 69 15.29 -11.19 -13.46
CA ARG A 69 16.62 -11.49 -12.95
C ARG A 69 17.12 -12.77 -13.63
N PRO A 70 18.41 -12.85 -14.04
CA PRO A 70 18.96 -14.07 -14.60
C PRO A 70 18.59 -15.23 -13.67
N LYS A 71 18.07 -16.31 -14.27
CA LYS A 71 17.57 -17.49 -13.55
C LYS A 71 18.65 -17.93 -12.57
N GLN A 72 18.37 -17.81 -11.28
CA GLN A 72 19.31 -18.22 -10.24
C GLN A 72 19.65 -19.69 -10.44
N ASP A 73 20.92 -20.05 -10.25
CA ASP A 73 21.35 -21.45 -10.26
C ASP A 73 20.84 -22.09 -8.96
N VAL A 74 19.77 -22.89 -9.07
CA VAL A 74 19.09 -23.52 -7.94
C VAL A 74 19.56 -24.97 -7.83
N VAL A 75 20.12 -25.33 -6.68
CA VAL A 75 20.45 -26.72 -6.36
C VAL A 75 19.24 -27.37 -5.68
N PRO A 76 18.75 -28.53 -6.15
CA PRO A 76 17.69 -29.26 -5.48
C PRO A 76 18.18 -29.77 -4.12
N ILE A 77 17.39 -29.56 -3.08
CA ILE A 77 17.60 -30.13 -1.75
C ILE A 77 16.48 -31.13 -1.52
N ASP A 78 16.83 -32.35 -1.13
CA ASP A 78 15.85 -33.34 -0.68
C ASP A 78 15.32 -32.91 0.69
N ILE A 79 14.04 -32.56 0.73
CA ILE A 79 13.32 -32.34 1.99
C ILE A 79 12.95 -33.74 2.50
N VAL A 80 13.79 -34.30 3.36
CA VAL A 80 13.44 -35.50 4.13
C VAL A 80 12.42 -35.05 5.18
N PRO A 81 11.18 -35.56 5.17
CA PRO A 81 10.24 -35.27 6.23
C PRO A 81 10.76 -35.96 7.49
N ASP A 82 11.29 -35.19 8.45
CA ASP A 82 11.29 -35.66 9.82
C ASP A 82 9.84 -36.00 10.16
N HIS A 83 9.59 -37.23 10.62
CA HIS A 83 8.25 -37.74 10.90
C HIS A 83 7.62 -36.93 12.05
N ILE A 84 7.07 -35.78 11.72
CA ILE A 84 6.16 -35.00 12.54
C ILE A 84 4.78 -35.26 11.93
N PRO A 85 3.83 -35.85 12.68
CA PRO A 85 2.52 -36.17 12.14
C PRO A 85 1.90 -34.90 11.55
N GLU A 86 1.61 -34.97 10.25
CA GLU A 86 0.96 -33.91 9.48
C GLU A 86 -0.37 -33.55 10.14
N GLN A 87 -0.38 -32.52 10.98
CA GLN A 87 -1.61 -31.80 11.26
C GLN A 87 -1.80 -30.81 10.12
N HIS A 88 -2.77 -31.15 9.27
CA HIS A 88 -3.31 -30.37 8.16
C HIS A 88 -3.73 -28.96 8.64
N THR A 89 -2.76 -28.07 8.82
CA THR A 89 -3.00 -26.72 9.37
C THR A 89 -3.54 -25.80 8.27
N ALA A 90 -3.20 -26.06 7.00
CA ALA A 90 -3.67 -25.27 5.86
C ALA A 90 -5.17 -25.50 5.54
N SER A 91 -5.67 -26.73 5.69
CA SER A 91 -7.10 -27.04 5.47
C SER A 91 -8.00 -26.55 6.63
N GLN A 92 -7.45 -26.36 7.82
CA GLN A 92 -8.18 -25.77 8.96
C GLN A 92 -8.32 -24.24 8.84
N MET A 93 -7.34 -23.54 8.25
CA MET A 93 -7.43 -22.08 8.09
C MET A 93 -8.51 -21.61 7.11
N LEU A 94 -8.88 -22.44 6.13
CA LEU A 94 -10.01 -22.15 5.23
C LEU A 94 -11.38 -22.38 5.88
N ASN A 95 -11.44 -23.18 6.95
CA ASN A 95 -12.69 -23.54 7.64
C ASN A 95 -12.87 -22.82 8.99
N SER A 96 -11.91 -22.01 9.44
CA SER A 96 -11.93 -21.44 10.79
C SER A 96 -12.67 -20.11 10.94
N ASN A 97 -13.43 -19.63 9.95
CA ASN A 97 -14.17 -18.37 10.07
C ASN A 97 -15.48 -18.34 9.29
N LEU A 98 -16.34 -19.36 9.47
CA LEU A 98 -17.67 -19.35 8.87
C LEU A 98 -18.64 -18.34 9.53
N ASP A 99 -18.26 -17.71 10.66
CA ASP A 99 -19.10 -16.77 11.42
C ASP A 99 -18.66 -15.28 11.30
N ASN A 100 -17.78 -14.96 10.35
CA ASN A 100 -17.38 -13.57 10.07
C ASN A 100 -18.37 -12.83 9.13
N SER A 101 -19.66 -13.11 9.27
CA SER A 101 -20.72 -12.40 8.53
C SER A 101 -20.95 -10.97 9.03
N HIS A 102 -20.34 -10.60 10.15
CA HIS A 102 -20.47 -9.29 10.77
C HIS A 102 -19.35 -8.35 10.34
N THR A 103 -19.68 -7.08 10.16
CA THR A 103 -18.76 -6.02 9.73
C THR A 103 -18.16 -5.29 10.93
N ILE A 104 -18.90 -5.22 12.03
CA ILE A 104 -18.49 -4.56 13.28
C ILE A 104 -18.75 -5.52 14.44
N GLU A 105 -17.78 -5.67 15.34
CA GLU A 105 -17.95 -6.35 16.62
C GLU A 105 -17.72 -5.35 17.75
N VAL A 106 -18.64 -5.31 18.72
CA VAL A 106 -18.55 -4.50 19.93
C VAL A 106 -18.62 -5.44 21.13
N SER A 107 -17.57 -5.47 21.95
CA SER A 107 -17.53 -6.26 23.19
C SER A 107 -17.60 -5.36 24.41
N MET A 108 -18.50 -5.67 25.33
CA MET A 108 -18.69 -5.01 26.62
C MET A 108 -18.87 -6.06 27.72
N LYS A 109 -17.86 -6.24 28.59
CA LYS A 109 -17.83 -7.28 29.63
C LYS A 109 -18.14 -8.67 29.02
N ASP A 110 -19.23 -9.29 29.44
CA ASP A 110 -19.68 -10.63 29.03
C ASP A 110 -20.63 -10.58 27.82
N ILE A 111 -20.82 -9.39 27.21
CA ILE A 111 -21.73 -9.17 26.09
C ILE A 111 -20.94 -8.82 24.84
N THR A 112 -21.17 -9.56 23.76
CA THR A 112 -20.63 -9.26 22.44
C THR A 112 -21.76 -9.01 21.45
N VAL A 113 -21.73 -7.86 20.78
CA VAL A 113 -22.69 -7.46 19.75
C VAL A 113 -21.97 -7.48 18.40
N ARG A 114 -22.46 -8.33 17.49
CA ARG A 114 -21.96 -8.44 16.12
C ARG A 114 -22.96 -7.80 15.16
N ILE A 115 -22.48 -6.90 14.31
CA ILE A 115 -23.30 -6.05 13.43
C ILE A 115 -22.83 -6.26 12.00
N SER A 116 -23.73 -6.74 11.14
CA SER A 116 -23.53 -6.81 9.69
C SER A 116 -24.02 -5.53 9.01
N ASN A 117 -23.54 -5.24 7.79
CA ASN A 117 -23.98 -4.09 7.01
C ASN A 117 -25.50 -4.06 6.73
N ASP A 118 -26.13 -5.24 6.68
CA ASP A 118 -27.57 -5.40 6.41
C ASP A 118 -28.43 -5.37 7.69
N ALA A 119 -27.85 -5.03 8.85
CA ALA A 119 -28.58 -4.99 10.11
C ALA A 119 -29.63 -3.88 10.13
N ASP A 120 -30.85 -4.20 10.57
CA ASP A 120 -31.92 -3.21 10.71
C ASP A 120 -31.59 -2.19 11.81
N PRO A 121 -31.59 -0.88 11.50
CA PRO A 121 -31.17 0.15 12.45
C PRO A 121 -32.13 0.31 13.64
N VAL A 122 -33.42 -0.01 13.48
CA VAL A 122 -34.42 0.07 14.55
C VAL A 122 -34.20 -1.06 15.56
N LEU A 123 -33.95 -2.28 15.08
CA LEU A 123 -33.59 -3.43 15.89
C LEU A 123 -32.29 -3.16 16.64
N LEU A 124 -31.25 -2.65 15.96
CA LEU A 124 -29.97 -2.30 16.58
C LEU A 124 -30.14 -1.28 17.72
N THR A 125 -30.95 -0.23 17.49
CA THR A 125 -31.25 0.79 18.50
C THR A 125 -31.98 0.20 19.71
N ARG A 126 -32.96 -0.68 19.48
CA ARG A 126 -33.70 -1.35 20.57
C ARG A 126 -32.79 -2.27 21.38
N THR A 127 -31.92 -3.02 20.70
CA THR A 127 -30.92 -3.88 21.35
C THR A 127 -30.01 -3.06 22.24
N PHE A 128 -29.43 -1.96 21.75
CA PHE A 128 -28.58 -1.11 22.59
C PHE A 128 -29.33 -0.47 23.77
N ARG A 129 -30.61 -0.09 23.59
CA ARG A 129 -31.43 0.41 24.71
C ARG A 129 -31.64 -0.64 25.80
N MET A 130 -31.90 -1.90 25.43
CA MET A 130 -31.99 -2.99 26.41
C MET A 130 -30.66 -3.23 27.11
N LEU A 131 -29.55 -3.16 26.39
CA LEU A 131 -28.21 -3.33 26.95
C LEU A 131 -27.81 -2.23 27.93
N GLN A 132 -28.34 -1.01 27.79
CA GLN A 132 -28.13 0.07 28.76
C GLN A 132 -28.67 -0.30 30.16
N GLU A 133 -29.71 -1.13 30.26
CA GLU A 133 -30.26 -1.58 31.55
C GLU A 133 -29.29 -2.50 32.33
N PHE A 134 -28.30 -3.07 31.63
CA PHE A 134 -27.25 -3.92 32.21
C PHE A 134 -25.92 -3.17 32.45
N SER A 135 -25.86 -1.88 32.08
CA SER A 135 -24.71 -1.03 32.34
C SER A 135 -24.88 -0.37 33.72
N CYS A 136 -24.27 -0.93 34.76
CA CYS A 136 -24.12 -0.27 36.06
C CYS A 136 -23.40 1.07 35.93
#